data_AF-A0A3B4B606-F1
#
_entry.id   AF-A0A3B4B606-F1
#
_cell.length_a   1.000
_cell.length_b   1.000
_cell.length_c   1.000
_cell.angle_alpha   90.00
_cell.angle_beta   90.00
_cell.angle_gamma   90.00
#
_symmetry.space_group_name_H-M   'P 1'
#
loop_
_entity.id
_entity.type
_entity.pdbx_description
1 polymer ?
#
loop_
_entity_poly.entity_id
_entity_poly.type
_entity_poly.pdbx_seq_one_letter_code
_entity_poly.pdbx_strand_id
1 'polypeptide(L)'
;AADGSNLSSSLQIMKHCVLLWVSNSLSHSHRFVLNELIQTEKDYVKDLGTVVEGFMKRIKDKGVPENMEGKDKIVFGNIQQIYEWHRDYFVGELEKCLDDHDHLAELFIKHERRLYMYVVYCQNKPKSEYIVAEYDSYFEDIQSRLSISDFLIKPIQRITKYQLLLKDFLKYSLKAGMDCEQIEVKCDSVDIMSQVPKLCNDMMNLGRLQGYEVKLVNLK
;
A
#
# COMPACT_ATOMS: atom_id res chain seq x y z
N ALA A 1 30.97 -51.46 24.94
CA ALA A 1 29.82 -51.06 24.09
C ALA A 1 29.34 -49.71 24.60
N ALA A 2 29.74 -48.62 23.93
CA ALA A 2 29.25 -47.29 24.24
C ALA A 2 27.88 -47.10 23.57
N ASP A 3 26.98 -46.56 24.35
CA ASP A 3 25.53 -46.49 24.20
C ASP A 3 25.06 -45.71 22.96
N GLY A 4 24.43 -46.41 22.00
CA GLY A 4 23.85 -45.82 20.78
C GLY A 4 22.60 -44.97 21.01
N SER A 5 22.01 -44.97 22.21
CA SER A 5 20.83 -44.16 22.55
C SER A 5 21.17 -42.67 22.80
N ASN A 6 22.39 -42.40 23.25
CA ASN A 6 22.88 -41.04 23.54
C ASN A 6 23.17 -40.21 22.27
N LEU A 7 23.61 -40.86 21.19
CA LEU A 7 23.86 -40.23 19.89
C LEU A 7 22.54 -39.79 19.21
N SER A 8 21.50 -40.62 19.32
CA SER A 8 20.16 -40.33 18.79
C SER A 8 19.52 -39.14 19.52
N SER A 9 19.64 -39.10 20.85
CA SER A 9 19.14 -38.00 21.68
C SER A 9 19.86 -36.67 21.39
N SER A 10 21.18 -36.71 21.20
CA SER A 10 21.98 -35.52 20.85
C SER A 10 21.64 -34.97 19.45
N LEU A 11 21.39 -35.85 18.48
CA LEU A 11 20.95 -35.46 17.13
C LEU A 11 19.56 -34.83 17.14
N GLN A 12 18.64 -35.35 17.99
CA GLN A 12 17.30 -34.80 18.17
C GLN A 12 17.34 -33.38 18.76
N ILE A 13 18.19 -33.15 19.77
CA ILE A 13 18.39 -31.83 20.38
C ILE A 13 18.98 -30.85 19.38
N MET A 14 20.00 -31.25 18.61
CA MET A 14 20.57 -30.38 17.56
C MET A 14 19.53 -30.00 16.49
N LYS A 15 18.70 -30.96 16.03
CA LYS A 15 17.60 -30.67 15.10
C LYS A 15 16.61 -29.65 15.69
N HIS A 16 16.23 -29.83 16.95
CA HIS A 16 15.33 -28.92 17.65
C HIS A 16 15.93 -27.50 17.80
N CYS A 17 17.20 -27.39 18.21
CA CYS A 17 17.89 -26.11 18.32
C CYS A 17 18.02 -25.39 16.96
N VAL A 18 18.30 -26.12 15.88
CA VAL A 18 18.35 -25.57 14.53
C VAL A 18 16.98 -25.08 14.10
N LEU A 19 15.90 -25.84 14.32
CA LEU A 19 14.54 -25.43 14.02
C LEU A 19 14.13 -24.17 14.79
N LEU A 20 14.45 -24.10 16.10
CA LEU A 20 14.21 -22.91 16.91
C LEU A 20 15.01 -21.70 16.43
N TRP A 21 16.27 -21.90 16.01
CA TRP A 21 17.08 -20.81 15.47
C TRP A 21 16.55 -20.30 14.12
N VAL A 22 16.17 -21.20 13.21
CA VAL A 22 15.56 -20.85 11.93
C VAL A 22 14.23 -20.11 12.14
N SER A 23 13.36 -20.64 13.01
CA SER A 23 12.07 -20.03 13.36
C SER A 23 12.24 -18.64 13.97
N ASN A 24 13.17 -18.49 14.92
CA ASN A 24 13.49 -17.19 15.51
C ASN A 24 14.05 -16.23 14.45
N SER A 25 15.00 -16.65 13.63
CA SER A 25 15.59 -15.80 12.57
C SER A 25 14.57 -15.33 11.54
N LEU A 26 13.66 -16.23 11.14
CA LEU A 26 12.54 -15.92 10.26
C LEU A 26 11.59 -14.90 10.89
N SER A 27 11.20 -15.13 12.15
CA SER A 27 10.34 -14.22 12.91
C SER A 27 10.95 -12.82 13.01
N HIS A 28 12.25 -12.69 13.28
CA HIS A 28 12.94 -11.40 13.29
C HIS A 28 12.93 -10.70 11.92
N SER A 29 13.14 -11.46 10.84
CA SER A 29 13.17 -10.90 9.48
C SER A 29 11.78 -10.45 9.01
N HIS A 30 10.74 -11.25 9.22
CA HIS A 30 9.36 -10.88 8.95
C HIS A 30 8.91 -9.67 9.76
N ARG A 31 9.27 -9.63 11.05
CA ARG A 31 8.95 -8.51 11.92
C ARG A 31 9.64 -7.22 11.50
N PHE A 32 10.85 -7.28 10.92
CA PHE A 32 11.51 -6.10 10.37
C PHE A 32 10.71 -5.50 9.20
N VAL A 33 10.35 -6.32 8.21
CA VAL A 33 9.56 -5.88 7.03
C VAL A 33 8.18 -5.35 7.45
N LEU A 34 7.52 -6.03 8.39
CA LEU A 34 6.21 -5.62 8.91
C LEU A 34 6.28 -4.29 9.65
N ASN A 35 7.29 -4.09 10.50
CA ASN A 35 7.47 -2.81 11.19
C ASN A 35 7.71 -1.67 10.19
N GLU A 36 8.53 -1.90 9.16
CA GLU A 36 8.72 -0.91 8.08
C GLU A 36 7.41 -0.62 7.35
N LEU A 37 6.66 -1.66 6.97
CA LEU A 37 5.36 -1.53 6.32
C LEU A 37 4.39 -0.68 7.15
N ILE A 38 4.24 -1.01 8.45
CA ILE A 38 3.32 -0.32 9.37
C ILE A 38 3.75 1.12 9.63
N GLN A 39 5.05 1.36 9.85
CA GLN A 39 5.52 2.73 10.11
C GLN A 39 5.29 3.60 8.87
N THR A 40 5.72 3.12 7.71
CA THR A 40 5.52 3.86 6.46
C THR A 40 4.03 3.97 6.08
N GLU A 41 3.16 3.09 6.58
CA GLU A 41 1.70 3.20 6.46
C GLU A 41 1.16 4.34 7.31
N LYS A 42 1.59 4.46 8.57
CA LYS A 42 1.18 5.56 9.46
C LYS A 42 1.62 6.91 8.91
N ASP A 43 2.84 6.99 8.39
CA ASP A 43 3.33 8.19 7.70
C ASP A 43 2.47 8.51 6.47
N TYR A 44 2.12 7.49 5.67
CA TYR A 44 1.25 7.66 4.50
C TYR A 44 -0.14 8.16 4.88
N VAL A 45 -0.78 7.60 5.92
CA VAL A 45 -2.09 8.05 6.41
C VAL A 45 -2.01 9.50 6.91
N LYS A 46 -0.93 9.87 7.59
CA LYS A 46 -0.70 11.25 8.04
C LYS A 46 -0.54 12.22 6.86
N ASP A 47 0.19 11.81 5.83
CA ASP A 47 0.37 12.59 4.60
C ASP A 47 -0.98 12.78 3.87
N LEU A 48 -1.80 11.74 3.76
CA LEU A 48 -3.15 11.83 3.21
C LEU A 48 -4.06 12.73 4.06
N GLY A 49 -3.96 12.66 5.39
CA GLY A 49 -4.67 13.53 6.31
C GLY A 49 -4.33 15.01 6.10
N THR A 50 -3.08 15.32 5.73
CA THR A 50 -2.68 16.69 5.37
C THR A 50 -3.47 17.21 4.15
N VAL A 51 -3.81 16.34 3.20
CA VAL A 51 -4.67 16.70 2.06
C VAL A 51 -6.12 16.86 2.49
N VAL A 52 -6.69 15.84 3.14
CA VAL A 52 -8.14 15.78 3.43
C VAL A 52 -8.54 16.74 4.54
N GLU A 53 -7.81 16.74 5.65
CA GLU A 53 -8.13 17.55 6.83
C GLU A 53 -7.48 18.94 6.77
N GLY A 54 -6.46 19.10 5.93
CA GLY A 54 -5.76 20.36 5.69
C GLY A 54 -6.24 21.08 4.44
N PHE A 55 -5.75 20.67 3.26
CA PHE A 55 -6.02 21.37 1.99
C PHE A 55 -7.51 21.43 1.66
N MET A 56 -8.22 20.30 1.64
CA MET A 56 -9.65 20.26 1.26
C MET A 56 -10.50 21.10 2.23
N LYS A 57 -10.20 21.05 3.53
CA LYS A 57 -10.89 21.86 4.54
C LYS A 57 -10.65 23.36 4.32
N ARG A 58 -9.40 23.79 4.11
CA ARG A 58 -9.08 25.20 3.88
C ARG A 58 -9.68 25.75 2.59
N ILE A 59 -9.71 24.94 1.53
CA ILE A 59 -10.36 25.32 0.28
C ILE A 59 -11.87 25.48 0.47
N LYS A 60 -12.49 24.58 1.25
CA LYS A 60 -13.91 24.71 1.61
C LYS A 60 -14.19 25.98 2.42
N ASP A 61 -13.31 26.34 3.35
CA ASP A 61 -13.47 27.51 4.21
C ASP A 61 -13.17 28.84 3.47
N LYS A 62 -12.12 28.88 2.64
CA LYS A 62 -11.72 30.06 1.85
C LYS A 62 -12.62 30.27 0.62
N GLY A 63 -13.20 29.19 0.09
CA GLY A 63 -13.83 29.15 -1.22
C GLY A 63 -12.82 28.96 -2.35
N VAL A 64 -13.32 28.52 -3.49
CA VAL A 64 -12.55 28.40 -4.75
C VAL A 64 -12.77 29.63 -5.63
N PRO A 65 -11.79 30.02 -6.46
CA PRO A 65 -12.01 31.03 -7.50
C PRO A 65 -13.17 30.65 -8.44
N GLU A 66 -13.91 31.62 -8.97
CA GLU A 66 -15.07 31.37 -9.86
C GLU A 66 -14.71 30.50 -11.07
N ASN A 67 -13.53 30.70 -11.67
CA ASN A 67 -13.04 29.91 -12.80
C ASN A 67 -12.58 28.48 -12.42
N MET A 68 -12.53 28.16 -11.13
CA MET A 68 -12.19 26.85 -10.58
C MET A 68 -13.40 26.10 -10.00
N GLU A 69 -14.59 26.69 -10.01
CA GLU A 69 -15.78 26.07 -9.42
C GLU A 69 -16.06 24.67 -10.02
N GLY A 70 -16.18 23.66 -9.16
CA GLY A 70 -16.37 22.26 -9.53
C GLY A 70 -15.10 21.52 -9.99
N LYS A 71 -14.00 22.22 -10.28
CA LYS A 71 -12.69 21.61 -10.63
C LYS A 71 -11.94 21.09 -9.41
N ASP A 72 -12.24 21.59 -8.21
CA ASP A 72 -11.72 21.11 -6.93
C ASP A 72 -11.93 19.60 -6.74
N LYS A 73 -13.09 19.09 -7.14
CA LYS A 73 -13.38 17.64 -7.12
C LYS A 73 -12.43 16.84 -8.00
N ILE A 74 -12.00 17.39 -9.15
CA ILE A 74 -11.04 16.75 -10.05
C ILE A 74 -9.63 16.81 -9.45
N VAL A 75 -9.26 17.89 -8.76
CA VAL A 75 -7.96 18.00 -8.09
C VAL A 75 -7.75 16.87 -7.09
N PHE A 76 -8.74 16.60 -6.25
CA PHE A 76 -8.62 15.59 -5.19
C PHE A 76 -9.03 14.18 -5.63
N GLY A 77 -9.87 14.05 -6.67
CA GLY A 77 -10.38 12.76 -7.12
C GLY A 77 -11.05 12.00 -5.96
N ASN A 78 -10.69 10.72 -5.81
CA ASN A 78 -11.16 9.88 -4.69
C ASN A 78 -10.14 9.76 -3.54
N ILE A 79 -9.22 10.72 -3.34
CA ILE A 79 -8.21 10.62 -2.28
C ILE A 79 -8.80 10.51 -0.87
N GLN A 80 -9.96 11.14 -0.64
CA GLN A 80 -10.66 11.04 0.64
C GLN A 80 -11.11 9.59 0.92
N GLN A 81 -11.61 8.88 -0.09
CA GLN A 81 -11.98 7.46 0.04
C GLN A 81 -10.76 6.60 0.39
N ILE A 82 -9.61 6.87 -0.25
CA ILE A 82 -8.35 6.18 0.05
C ILE A 82 -7.96 6.44 1.50
N TYR A 83 -7.92 7.71 1.91
CA TYR A 83 -7.56 8.12 3.26
C TYR A 83 -8.42 7.45 4.34
N GLU A 84 -9.74 7.52 4.20
CA GLU A 84 -10.67 6.95 5.19
C GLU A 84 -10.48 5.43 5.32
N TRP A 85 -10.34 4.71 4.21
CA TRP A 85 -10.10 3.26 4.28
C TRP A 85 -8.77 2.92 4.94
N HIS A 86 -7.70 3.64 4.60
CA HIS A 86 -6.38 3.41 5.18
C HIS A 86 -6.35 3.72 6.68
N ARG A 87 -6.92 4.87 7.09
CA ARG A 87 -6.99 5.33 8.47
C ARG A 87 -7.87 4.44 9.35
N ASP A 88 -9.09 4.15 8.91
CA ASP A 88 -10.12 3.55 9.76
C ASP A 88 -10.03 2.03 9.80
N TYR A 89 -9.34 1.42 8.83
CA TYR A 89 -9.29 -0.04 8.70
C TYR A 89 -7.89 -0.57 8.42
N PHE A 90 -7.25 -0.18 7.31
CA PHE A 90 -6.07 -0.90 6.81
C PHE A 90 -4.86 -0.84 7.75
N VAL A 91 -4.57 0.32 8.36
CA VAL A 91 -3.50 0.44 9.38
C VAL A 91 -3.72 -0.53 10.52
N GLY A 92 -4.94 -0.61 11.06
CA GLY A 92 -5.26 -1.48 12.19
C GLY A 92 -5.14 -2.96 11.84
N GLU A 93 -5.49 -3.36 10.62
CA GLU A 93 -5.28 -4.74 10.16
C GLU A 93 -3.79 -5.07 9.98
N LEU A 94 -2.99 -4.13 9.47
CA LEU A 94 -1.54 -4.31 9.37
C LEU A 94 -0.87 -4.43 10.75
N GLU A 95 -1.35 -3.70 11.76
CA GLU A 95 -0.85 -3.83 13.13
C GLU A 95 -1.11 -5.22 13.72
N LYS A 96 -2.26 -5.84 13.41
CA LYS A 96 -2.57 -7.22 13.84
C LYS A 96 -1.61 -8.24 13.21
N CYS A 97 -1.07 -7.95 12.02
CA CYS A 97 -0.07 -8.80 11.40
C CYS A 97 1.24 -8.87 12.19
N LEU A 98 1.49 -8.03 13.21
CA LEU A 98 2.65 -8.17 14.10
C LEU A 98 2.55 -9.39 15.02
N ASP A 99 1.33 -9.78 15.39
CA ASP A 99 1.07 -10.96 16.23
C ASP A 99 0.97 -12.22 15.37
N ASP A 100 0.45 -12.09 14.14
CA ASP A 100 0.36 -13.16 13.15
C ASP A 100 0.85 -12.69 11.77
N HIS A 101 2.12 -12.99 11.48
CA HIS A 101 2.78 -12.56 10.25
C HIS A 101 2.18 -13.22 8.99
N ASP A 102 1.63 -14.43 9.08
CA ASP A 102 1.15 -15.16 7.91
C ASP A 102 -0.16 -14.57 7.37
N HIS A 103 -0.91 -13.87 8.22
CA HIS A 103 -2.10 -13.13 7.84
C HIS A 103 -1.83 -11.97 6.86
N LEU A 104 -0.57 -11.50 6.75
CA LEU A 104 -0.23 -10.39 5.87
C LEU A 104 -0.60 -10.67 4.40
N ALA A 105 -0.26 -11.85 3.89
CA ALA A 105 -0.51 -12.19 2.50
C ALA A 105 -2.00 -12.28 2.20
N GLU A 106 -2.75 -12.94 3.08
CA GLU A 106 -4.20 -13.08 3.01
C GLU A 106 -4.91 -11.72 3.04
N LEU A 107 -4.42 -10.79 3.86
CA LEU A 107 -4.98 -9.44 3.96
C LEU A 107 -4.97 -8.72 2.60
N PHE A 108 -3.86 -8.80 1.86
CA PHE A 108 -3.76 -8.18 0.53
C PHE A 108 -4.63 -8.89 -0.51
N ILE A 109 -4.68 -10.22 -0.49
CA ILE A 109 -5.54 -11.01 -1.39
C ILE A 109 -7.02 -10.67 -1.15
N LYS A 110 -7.46 -10.70 0.11
CA LYS A 110 -8.83 -10.39 0.53
C LYS A 110 -9.28 -9.00 0.08
N HIS A 111 -8.37 -8.03 0.06
CA HIS A 111 -8.68 -6.63 -0.24
C HIS A 111 -8.27 -6.17 -1.63
N GLU A 112 -7.91 -7.09 -2.54
CA GLU A 112 -7.57 -6.78 -3.94
C GLU A 112 -8.58 -5.82 -4.57
N ARG A 113 -9.87 -6.18 -4.52
CA ARG A 113 -10.95 -5.37 -5.11
C ARG A 113 -11.02 -3.96 -4.53
N ARG A 114 -10.68 -3.80 -3.24
CA ARG A 114 -10.68 -2.49 -2.57
C ARG A 114 -9.53 -1.63 -3.08
N LEU A 115 -8.38 -2.23 -3.35
CA LEU A 115 -7.19 -1.55 -3.89
C LEU A 115 -7.40 -1.02 -5.32
N TYR A 116 -8.44 -1.45 -6.05
CA TYR A 116 -8.80 -0.82 -7.33
C TYR A 116 -9.24 0.64 -7.23
N MET A 117 -9.50 1.17 -6.03
CA MET A 117 -9.65 2.62 -5.84
C MET A 117 -8.41 3.41 -6.29
N TYR A 118 -7.22 2.79 -6.27
CA TYR A 118 -5.99 3.40 -6.79
C TYR A 118 -6.02 3.53 -8.32
N VAL A 119 -6.67 2.62 -9.04
CA VAL A 119 -6.81 2.71 -10.50
C VAL A 119 -7.63 3.95 -10.87
N VAL A 120 -8.74 4.17 -10.17
CA VAL A 120 -9.58 5.38 -10.32
C VAL A 120 -8.77 6.64 -10.04
N TYR A 121 -7.99 6.63 -8.96
CA TYR A 121 -7.15 7.78 -8.59
C TYR A 121 -6.10 8.09 -9.66
N CYS A 122 -5.39 7.05 -10.13
CA CYS A 122 -4.34 7.19 -11.14
C CYS A 122 -4.92 7.70 -12.46
N GLN A 123 -6.06 7.16 -12.91
CA GLN A 123 -6.74 7.62 -14.13
C GLN A 123 -7.09 9.12 -14.06
N ASN A 124 -7.45 9.63 -12.88
CA ASN A 124 -7.75 11.05 -12.66
C ASN A 124 -6.50 11.93 -12.54
N LYS A 125 -5.35 11.37 -12.14
CA LYS A 125 -4.14 12.15 -11.80
C LYS A 125 -3.69 13.14 -12.88
N PRO A 126 -3.65 12.82 -14.19
CA PRO A 126 -3.22 13.79 -15.20
C PRO A 126 -4.12 15.03 -15.26
N LYS A 127 -5.43 14.87 -15.02
CA LYS A 127 -6.37 16.00 -14.97
C LYS A 127 -6.16 16.86 -13.73
N SER A 128 -5.93 16.20 -12.58
CA SER A 128 -5.56 16.86 -11.33
C SER A 128 -4.27 17.69 -11.48
N GLU A 129 -3.22 17.12 -12.08
CA GLU A 129 -1.95 17.83 -12.32
C GLU A 129 -2.12 19.07 -13.18
N TYR A 130 -2.90 18.97 -14.26
CA TYR A 130 -3.19 20.11 -15.13
C TYR A 130 -3.84 21.26 -14.36
N ILE A 131 -4.86 20.97 -13.54
CA ILE A 131 -5.56 21.98 -12.75
C ILE A 131 -4.64 22.55 -11.66
N VAL A 132 -3.87 21.71 -10.96
CA VAL A 132 -2.93 22.20 -9.94
C VAL A 132 -1.92 23.16 -10.54
N ALA A 133 -1.39 22.86 -11.74
CA ALA A 133 -0.47 23.77 -12.43
C ALA A 133 -1.14 25.06 -12.93
N GLU A 134 -2.41 25.01 -13.38
CA GLU A 134 -3.17 26.19 -13.82
C GLU A 134 -3.46 27.15 -12.64
N TYR A 135 -3.65 26.63 -11.43
CA TYR A 135 -4.03 27.39 -10.23
C TYR A 135 -2.95 27.38 -9.14
N ASP A 136 -1.67 27.24 -9.51
CA ASP A 136 -0.55 27.04 -8.58
C ASP A 136 -0.50 28.13 -7.48
N SER A 137 -0.62 29.41 -7.86
CA SER A 137 -0.63 30.53 -6.91
C SER A 137 -1.77 30.46 -5.89
N TYR A 138 -2.95 29.94 -6.28
CA TYR A 138 -4.06 29.75 -5.34
C TYR A 138 -3.72 28.67 -4.30
N PHE A 139 -3.08 27.58 -4.72
CA PHE A 139 -2.68 26.50 -3.81
C PHE A 139 -1.52 26.91 -2.90
N GLU A 140 -0.57 27.71 -3.39
CA GLU A 140 0.48 28.32 -2.56
C GLU A 140 -0.11 29.23 -1.49
N ASP A 141 -1.13 30.03 -1.82
CA ASP A 141 -1.83 30.89 -0.87
C ASP A 141 -2.62 30.11 0.20
N ILE A 142 -3.07 28.88 -0.11
CA ILE A 142 -3.75 28.00 0.85
C ILE A 142 -2.74 27.42 1.85
N GLN A 143 -1.52 27.10 1.39
CA GLN A 143 -0.45 26.50 2.18
C GLN A 143 0.93 26.77 1.55
N SER A 144 1.62 27.78 2.07
CA SER A 144 2.92 28.20 1.52
C SER A 144 4.10 27.29 1.85
N ARG A 145 3.98 26.43 2.88
CA ARG A 145 5.12 25.63 3.37
C ARG A 145 5.38 24.37 2.56
N LEU A 146 4.37 23.82 1.89
CA LEU A 146 4.44 22.51 1.23
C LEU A 146 3.54 22.52 -0.01
N SER A 147 4.05 22.02 -1.14
CA SER A 147 3.27 21.95 -2.38
C SER A 147 2.21 20.85 -2.26
N ILE A 148 0.98 21.16 -2.69
CA ILE A 148 -0.10 20.17 -2.75
C ILE A 148 0.28 18.97 -3.65
N SER A 149 1.10 19.21 -4.68
CA SER A 149 1.58 18.18 -5.61
C SER A 149 2.41 17.09 -4.90
N ASP A 150 3.19 17.45 -3.89
CA ASP A 150 4.01 16.52 -3.11
C ASP A 150 3.17 15.50 -2.32
N PHE A 151 1.93 15.87 -2.01
CA PHE A 151 0.97 15.00 -1.34
C PHE A 151 0.08 14.23 -2.31
N LEU A 152 -0.35 14.84 -3.41
CA LEU A 152 -1.19 14.17 -4.40
C LEU A 152 -0.46 13.04 -5.15
N ILE A 153 0.87 12.99 -5.13
CA ILE A 153 1.63 11.87 -5.70
C ILE A 153 1.71 10.65 -4.74
N LYS A 154 1.42 10.84 -3.44
CA LYS A 154 1.58 9.81 -2.40
C LYS A 154 0.84 8.51 -2.70
N PRO A 155 -0.44 8.50 -3.15
CA PRO A 155 -1.13 7.24 -3.45
C PRO A 155 -0.46 6.43 -4.56
N ILE A 156 0.03 7.10 -5.60
CA ILE A 156 0.73 6.47 -6.72
C ILE A 156 2.05 5.86 -6.23
N GLN A 157 2.76 6.56 -5.36
CA GLN A 157 3.96 6.03 -4.74
C GLN A 157 3.64 4.83 -3.85
N ARG A 158 2.61 4.93 -2.99
CA ARG A 158 2.28 3.88 -2.02
C ARG A 158 1.90 2.58 -2.68
N ILE A 159 1.05 2.60 -3.72
CA ILE A 159 0.60 1.36 -4.40
C ILE A 159 1.77 0.59 -5.02
N THR A 160 2.82 1.30 -5.49
CA THR A 160 4.03 0.66 -6.03
C THR A 160 4.95 0.08 -4.95
N LYS A 161 4.86 0.56 -3.70
CA LYS A 161 5.71 0.11 -2.60
C LYS A 161 5.25 -1.21 -1.99
N TYR A 162 3.94 -1.48 -1.95
CA TYR A 162 3.42 -2.73 -1.39
C TYR A 162 4.01 -3.98 -2.04
N GLN A 163 4.13 -4.02 -3.37
CA GLN A 163 4.76 -5.16 -4.05
C GLN A 163 6.24 -5.36 -3.66
N LEU A 164 6.98 -4.30 -3.33
CA LEU A 164 8.38 -4.40 -2.95
C LEU A 164 8.49 -5.01 -1.55
N LEU A 165 7.70 -4.51 -0.61
CA LEU A 165 7.64 -5.00 0.76
C LEU A 165 7.18 -6.47 0.82
N LEU A 166 6.17 -6.83 0.03
CA LEU A 166 5.70 -8.22 -0.06
C LEU A 166 6.73 -9.15 -0.73
N LYS A 167 7.49 -8.67 -1.72
CA LYS A 167 8.60 -9.43 -2.32
C LYS A 167 9.71 -9.69 -1.29
N ASP A 168 10.04 -8.70 -0.47
CA ASP A 168 11.01 -8.88 0.61
C ASP A 168 10.49 -9.86 1.66
N PHE A 169 9.21 -9.77 2.03
CA PHE A 169 8.56 -10.72 2.94
C PHE A 169 8.62 -12.16 2.41
N LEU A 170 8.22 -12.40 1.15
CA LEU A 170 8.30 -13.70 0.48
C LEU A 170 9.74 -14.23 0.42
N LYS A 171 10.72 -13.37 0.12
CA LYS A 171 12.14 -13.73 0.05
C LYS A 171 12.66 -14.29 1.38
N TYR A 172 12.23 -13.75 2.52
CA TYR A 172 12.60 -14.29 3.83
C TYR A 172 11.92 -15.64 4.10
N SER A 173 10.66 -15.78 3.71
CA SER A 173 9.91 -17.05 3.79
C SER A 173 10.59 -18.17 3.01
N LEU A 174 11.02 -17.91 1.77
CA LEU A 174 11.73 -18.89 0.93
C LEU A 174 13.07 -19.33 1.53
N LYS A 175 13.84 -18.40 2.12
CA LYS A 175 15.13 -18.72 2.74
C LYS A 175 15.01 -19.60 3.98
N ALA A 176 13.88 -19.55 4.68
CA ALA A 176 13.63 -20.35 5.86
C ALA A 176 13.08 -21.75 5.56
N GLY A 177 12.80 -22.07 4.29
CA GLY A 177 12.26 -23.38 3.91
C GLY A 177 10.85 -23.61 4.45
N MET A 178 10.00 -22.56 4.45
CA MET A 178 8.59 -22.68 4.83
C MET A 178 7.83 -23.66 3.92
N ASP A 179 6.68 -24.14 4.41
CA ASP A 179 5.82 -25.06 3.67
C ASP A 179 5.34 -24.48 2.34
N CYS A 180 5.14 -25.36 1.35
CA CYS A 180 4.77 -25.01 -0.02
C CYS A 180 3.46 -24.20 -0.08
N GLU A 181 2.46 -24.55 0.74
CA GLU A 181 1.16 -23.87 0.75
C GLU A 181 1.27 -22.41 1.23
N GLN A 182 2.03 -22.16 2.29
CA GLN A 182 2.26 -20.81 2.80
C GLN A 182 3.09 -19.94 1.85
N ILE A 183 4.00 -20.56 1.09
CA ILE A 183 4.76 -19.88 0.04
C ILE A 183 3.84 -19.51 -1.12
N GLU A 184 2.93 -20.39 -1.54
CA GLU A 184 1.98 -20.14 -2.63
C GLU A 184 1.09 -18.93 -2.33
N VAL A 185 0.49 -18.87 -1.14
CA VAL A 185 -0.33 -17.72 -0.71
C VAL A 185 0.47 -16.41 -0.73
N LYS A 186 1.75 -16.44 -0.33
CA LYS A 186 2.63 -15.26 -0.38
C LYS A 186 2.97 -14.85 -1.82
N CYS A 187 3.16 -15.82 -2.72
CA CYS A 187 3.33 -15.56 -4.15
C CYS A 187 2.09 -14.89 -4.76
N ASP A 188 0.89 -15.40 -4.48
CA ASP A 188 -0.36 -14.84 -4.99
C ASP A 188 -0.54 -13.37 -4.55
N SER A 189 -0.25 -13.08 -3.28
CA SER A 189 -0.26 -11.72 -2.75
C SER A 189 0.71 -10.78 -3.50
N VAL A 190 1.93 -11.25 -3.77
CA VAL A 190 2.93 -10.51 -4.56
C VAL A 190 2.45 -10.28 -6.00
N ASP A 191 1.82 -11.26 -6.61
CA ASP A 191 1.33 -11.18 -7.99
C ASP A 191 0.19 -10.18 -8.12
N ILE A 192 -0.79 -10.22 -7.22
CA ILE A 192 -1.87 -9.22 -7.14
C ILE A 192 -1.29 -7.82 -6.97
N MET A 193 -0.37 -7.63 -6.01
CA MET A 193 0.23 -6.32 -5.77
C MET A 193 1.16 -5.85 -6.88
N SER A 194 1.64 -6.75 -7.73
CA SER A 194 2.38 -6.39 -8.95
C SER A 194 1.44 -6.02 -10.11
N GLN A 195 0.19 -6.48 -10.10
CA GLN A 195 -0.81 -6.19 -11.14
C GLN A 195 -1.50 -4.84 -10.94
N VAL A 196 -1.86 -4.46 -9.70
CA VAL A 196 -2.58 -3.19 -9.46
C VAL A 196 -1.83 -1.96 -10.00
N PRO A 197 -0.50 -1.79 -9.77
CA PRO A 197 0.24 -0.68 -10.37
C PRO A 197 0.30 -0.71 -11.90
N LYS A 198 0.34 -1.91 -12.52
CA LYS A 198 0.29 -2.05 -13.99
C LYS A 198 -1.06 -1.57 -14.52
N LEU A 199 -2.16 -2.00 -13.91
CA LEU A 199 -3.50 -1.53 -14.25
C LEU A 199 -3.64 -0.01 -14.09
N CYS A 200 -3.06 0.56 -13.03
CA CYS A 200 -3.00 2.01 -12.86
C CYS A 200 -2.30 2.69 -14.04
N ASN A 201 -1.13 2.17 -14.45
CA ASN A 201 -0.38 2.68 -15.60
C ASN A 201 -1.16 2.55 -16.92
N ASP A 202 -1.79 1.40 -17.15
CA ASP A 202 -2.57 1.15 -18.36
C ASP A 202 -3.76 2.10 -18.45
N MET A 203 -4.51 2.28 -17.36
CA MET A 203 -5.66 3.19 -17.32
C MET A 203 -5.26 4.68 -17.40
N MET A 204 -4.10 5.05 -16.87
CA MET A 204 -3.52 6.39 -17.08
C MET A 204 -3.23 6.65 -18.55
N ASN A 205 -2.70 5.65 -19.28
CA ASN A 205 -2.39 5.77 -20.70
C ASN A 205 -3.64 5.72 -21.57
N LEU A 206 -4.61 4.86 -21.25
CA LEU A 206 -5.90 4.77 -21.95
C LEU A 206 -6.70 6.07 -21.81
N GLY A 207 -6.68 6.71 -20.65
CA GLY A 207 -7.32 8.02 -20.44
C GLY A 207 -6.74 9.15 -21.31
N ARG A 208 -5.56 8.97 -21.90
CA ARG A 208 -4.94 9.93 -22.85
C ARG A 208 -5.40 9.72 -24.29
N LEU A 209 -5.98 8.55 -24.61
CA LEU A 209 -6.60 8.30 -25.92
C LEU A 209 -7.97 9.01 -25.93
N GLN A 210 -8.05 10.17 -26.58
CA GLN A 210 -9.28 10.94 -26.71
C GLN A 210 -10.41 10.07 -27.30
N GLY A 211 -11.51 9.88 -26.56
CA GLY A 211 -12.77 9.35 -27.11
C GLY A 211 -13.46 8.19 -26.38
N TYR A 212 -12.88 7.59 -25.34
CA TYR A 212 -13.53 6.49 -24.60
C TYR A 212 -13.59 6.74 -23.09
N GLU A 213 -14.78 7.07 -22.58
CA GLU A 213 -15.10 6.95 -21.15
C GLU A 213 -15.31 5.47 -20.81
N VAL A 214 -14.27 4.80 -20.32
CA VAL A 214 -14.46 3.50 -19.65
C VAL A 214 -15.08 3.78 -18.28
N LYS A 215 -16.41 3.66 -18.20
CA LYS A 215 -17.11 3.60 -16.92
C LYS A 215 -16.71 2.30 -16.22
N LEU A 216 -15.93 2.39 -15.14
CA LEU A 216 -15.63 1.28 -14.22
C LEU A 216 -16.87 0.88 -13.39
N VAL A 217 -18.06 0.93 -13.98
CA VAL A 217 -19.32 0.53 -13.36
C VAL A 217 -19.63 -0.87 -13.88
N ASN A 218 -18.99 -1.89 -13.29
CA ASN A 218 -19.41 -3.30 -13.19
C ASN A 218 -18.21 -4.23 -12.92
N LEU A 219 -17.54 -4.05 -11.78
CA LEU A 219 -16.87 -5.18 -11.15
C LEU A 219 -17.79 -5.65 -10.02
N LYS A 220 -18.70 -6.58 -10.36
CA LYS A 220 -19.53 -7.30 -9.40
C LYS A 220 -18.70 -8.33 -8.63
#